data_AF-A0LKG6-F1
#
_entry.id   AF-A0LKG6-F1
#
_cell.length_a   1.000
_cell.length_b   1.000
_cell.length_c   1.000
_cell.angle_alpha   90.00
_cell.angle_beta   90.00
_cell.angle_gamma   90.00
#
_symmetry.space_group_name_H-M   'P 1'
#
loop_
_entity.id
_entity.type
_entity.pdbx_description
1 polymer ?
#
loop_
_entity_poly.entity_id
_entity_poly.type
_entity_poly.pdbx_seq_one_letter_code
_entity_poly.pdbx_strand_id
1 'polypeptide(L)'
;MLRVRERRWPVVCVLLSGLGVLGLLWFNLLYYPGIGLDGIGGDNSGAALTGAAKAFAESESLFFDRLLDSDQLTKPDGGIVAWSTVALRTRDGQELRAWVALQWTRTWGWNRYACHLLADPRDRILFSESQLGIGSMNKVRYVLRRLWAEELRRFREVHRVLL
;
A
#
# COMPACT_ATOMS: atom_id res chain seq x y z
N MET A 1 -15.02 20.31 50.63
CA MET A 1 -14.81 20.65 49.20
C MET A 1 -13.80 19.67 48.59
N LEU A 2 -14.29 18.61 47.95
CA LEU A 2 -13.44 17.65 47.24
C LEU A 2 -13.13 18.21 45.85
N ARG A 3 -11.88 18.63 45.61
CA ARG A 3 -11.41 18.95 44.25
C ARG A 3 -11.42 17.66 43.44
N VAL A 4 -12.37 17.55 42.51
CA VAL A 4 -12.33 16.54 41.45
C VAL A 4 -11.07 16.83 40.64
N ARG A 5 -10.03 16.01 40.83
CA ARG A 5 -8.82 16.02 40.00
C ARG A 5 -9.25 15.53 38.62
N GLU A 6 -9.56 16.46 37.72
CA GLU A 6 -9.91 16.13 36.34
C GLU A 6 -8.85 15.20 35.76
N ARG A 7 -9.28 13.99 35.46
CA ARG A 7 -8.44 12.89 35.04
C ARG A 7 -7.95 13.25 33.64
N ARG A 8 -6.75 13.83 33.50
CA ARG A 8 -6.16 14.30 32.21
C ARG A 8 -5.90 13.19 31.16
N TRP A 9 -6.20 11.94 31.51
CA TRP A 9 -6.00 10.76 30.68
C TRP A 9 -6.71 10.79 29.31
N PRO A 10 -7.95 11.29 29.16
CA PRO A 10 -8.60 11.38 27.85
C PRO A 10 -7.83 12.30 26.90
N VAL A 11 -7.35 13.45 27.40
CA VAL A 11 -6.56 14.40 26.61
C VAL A 11 -5.25 13.76 26.15
N VAL A 12 -4.57 13.04 27.04
CA VAL A 12 -3.34 12.31 26.70
C VAL A 12 -3.62 11.24 25.64
N CYS A 13 -4.69 10.45 25.77
CA CYS A 13 -5.06 9.44 24.78
C CYS A 13 -5.38 10.04 23.41
N VAL A 14 -6.10 11.17 23.36
CA VAL A 14 -6.40 11.88 22.11
C VAL A 14 -5.12 12.41 21.46
N LEU A 15 -4.22 13.00 22.24
CA LEU A 15 -2.93 13.50 21.71
C LEU A 15 -2.05 12.37 21.17
N LEU A 16 -1.95 11.25 21.90
CA LEU A 16 -1.19 10.09 21.43
C LEU A 16 -1.79 9.48 20.16
N SER A 17 -3.12 9.39 20.10
CA SER A 17 -3.81 8.90 18.90
C SER A 17 -3.59 9.83 17.70
N GLY A 18 -3.67 11.15 17.93
CA GLY A 18 -3.38 12.17 16.92
C GLY A 18 -1.95 12.09 16.39
N LEU A 19 -0.97 11.94 17.28
CA LEU A 19 0.44 11.74 16.91
C LEU A 19 0.63 10.45 16.09
N GLY A 20 -0.03 9.35 16.47
CA GLY A 20 0.01 8.10 15.72
C GLY A 20 -0.55 8.25 14.29
N VAL A 21 -1.70 8.92 14.14
CA VAL A 21 -2.30 9.18 12.83
C VAL A 21 -1.40 10.08 11.97
N LEU A 22 -0.83 11.14 12.55
CA LEU A 22 0.10 12.02 11.85
C LEU A 22 1.36 11.26 11.38
N GLY A 23 1.90 10.38 12.23
CA GLY A 23 3.04 9.53 11.88
C GLY A 23 2.73 8.59 10.70
N LEU A 24 1.54 7.97 10.71
CA LEU A 24 1.09 7.13 9.59
C LEU A 24 0.90 7.93 8.30
N LEU A 25 0.33 9.13 8.37
CA LEU A 25 0.17 10.00 7.21
C LEU A 25 1.52 10.41 6.63
N TRP A 26 2.46 10.82 7.49
CA TRP A 26 3.81 11.18 7.07
C TRP A 26 4.52 9.99 6.40
N PHE A 27 4.46 8.80 7.01
CA PHE A 27 5.06 7.59 6.47
C PHE A 27 4.49 7.25 5.07
N ASN A 28 3.17 7.26 4.93
CA ASN A 28 2.52 6.88 3.68
C ASN A 28 2.64 7.92 2.57
N LEU A 29 2.74 9.21 2.91
CA LEU A 29 2.79 10.28 1.92
C LEU A 29 4.21 10.58 1.46
N LEU A 30 5.19 10.54 2.37
CA LEU A 30 6.53 11.05 2.11
C LEU A 30 7.61 9.99 2.09
N TYR A 31 7.44 8.88 2.82
CA TYR A 31 8.52 7.91 3.03
C TYR A 31 8.34 6.64 2.19
N TYR A 32 7.23 5.92 2.41
CA TYR A 32 6.94 4.67 1.70
C TYR A 32 6.92 4.77 0.17
N PRO A 33 6.32 5.82 -0.46
CA PRO A 33 6.09 5.80 -1.90
C PRO A 33 7.35 5.62 -2.75
N GLY A 34 8.46 6.26 -2.37
CA GLY A 34 9.72 6.26 -3.15
C GLY A 34 10.69 5.14 -2.81
N ILE A 35 10.49 4.43 -1.70
CA ILE A 35 11.49 3.49 -1.17
C ILE A 35 11.82 2.36 -2.15
N GLY A 36 13.11 2.14 -2.42
CA GLY A 36 13.57 1.11 -3.36
C GLY A 36 13.32 1.46 -4.83
N LEU A 37 12.96 2.70 -5.12
CA LEU A 37 12.86 3.27 -6.47
C LEU A 37 13.89 4.40 -6.70
N ASP A 38 14.76 4.64 -5.73
CA ASP A 38 15.78 5.68 -5.76
C ASP A 38 16.78 5.46 -6.89
N GLY A 39 17.18 6.54 -7.56
CA GLY A 39 18.16 6.51 -8.64
C GLY A 39 17.63 6.00 -9.99
N ILE A 40 16.36 5.59 -10.09
CA ILE A 40 15.75 5.20 -11.36
C ILE A 40 15.29 6.46 -12.11
N GLY A 41 15.84 6.66 -13.32
CA GLY A 41 15.45 7.75 -14.22
C GLY A 41 13.98 7.66 -14.66
N GLY A 42 13.37 8.80 -14.98
CA GLY A 42 11.99 8.86 -15.46
C GLY A 42 11.78 8.14 -16.80
N ASP A 43 12.84 8.00 -17.60
CA ASP A 43 12.88 7.26 -18.86
C ASP A 43 12.85 5.73 -18.67
N ASN A 44 13.11 5.23 -17.45
CA ASN A 44 13.19 3.81 -17.15
C ASN A 44 12.01 3.30 -16.30
N SER A 45 10.80 3.55 -16.79
CA SER A 45 9.54 3.12 -16.15
C SER A 45 9.45 1.61 -15.96
N GLY A 46 9.99 0.81 -16.90
CA GLY A 46 10.00 -0.65 -16.81
C GLY A 46 10.79 -1.18 -15.61
N ALA A 47 11.96 -0.59 -15.32
CA ALA A 47 12.74 -0.95 -14.14
C ALA A 47 12.03 -0.52 -12.84
N ALA A 48 11.43 0.67 -12.81
CA ALA A 48 10.65 1.14 -11.67
C ALA A 48 9.45 0.22 -11.38
N LEU A 49 8.68 -0.13 -12.41
CA LEU A 49 7.53 -1.03 -12.32
C LEU A 49 7.95 -2.41 -11.83
N THR A 50 9.05 -2.95 -12.36
CA THR A 50 9.60 -4.25 -11.94
C THR A 50 10.05 -4.22 -10.48
N GLY A 51 10.76 -3.17 -10.05
CA GLY A 51 11.21 -3.01 -8.66
C GLY A 51 10.03 -2.91 -7.70
N ALA A 52 9.04 -2.08 -8.02
CA ALA A 52 7.82 -1.96 -7.23
C ALA A 52 7.02 -3.27 -7.16
N ALA A 53 6.92 -3.99 -8.28
CA ALA A 53 6.24 -5.28 -8.36
C ALA A 53 6.92 -6.37 -7.53
N LYS A 54 8.25 -6.44 -7.55
CA LYS A 54 9.03 -7.37 -6.71
C LYS A 54 8.86 -7.06 -5.23
N ALA A 55 9.00 -5.80 -4.83
CA ALA A 55 8.80 -5.38 -3.44
C ALA A 55 7.39 -5.75 -2.93
N PHE A 56 6.37 -5.52 -3.76
CA PHE A 56 5.00 -5.91 -3.46
C PHE A 56 4.83 -7.44 -3.35
N ALA A 57 5.40 -8.20 -4.28
CA ALA A 57 5.32 -9.65 -4.26
C ALA A 57 5.93 -10.21 -2.97
N GLU A 58 7.15 -9.77 -2.63
CA GLU A 58 7.86 -10.23 -1.45
C GLU A 58 7.13 -9.93 -0.13
N SER A 59 6.45 -8.78 -0.04
CA SER A 59 5.74 -8.37 1.16
C SER A 59 4.43 -9.14 1.37
N GLU A 60 3.81 -9.62 0.30
CA GLU A 60 2.68 -10.56 0.31
C GLU A 60 3.12 -12.03 0.30
N SER A 61 4.43 -12.31 0.39
CA SER A 61 4.99 -13.69 0.30
C SER A 61 4.62 -14.41 -1.00
N LEU A 62 4.60 -13.65 -2.08
CA LEU A 62 4.37 -14.09 -3.46
C LEU A 62 5.68 -14.02 -4.26
N PHE A 63 5.74 -14.77 -5.35
CA PHE A 63 6.82 -14.71 -6.32
C PHE A 63 6.43 -13.80 -7.48
N PHE A 64 7.31 -12.85 -7.80
CA PHE A 64 7.21 -12.08 -9.02
C PHE A 64 7.59 -12.96 -10.22
N ASP A 65 6.75 -12.97 -11.26
CA ASP A 65 7.01 -13.71 -12.49
C ASP A 65 7.43 -12.76 -13.61
N ARG A 66 6.52 -11.88 -14.05
CA ARG A 66 6.77 -10.91 -15.11
C ARG A 66 5.77 -9.75 -15.11
N LEU A 67 6.14 -8.67 -15.78
CA LEU A 67 5.19 -7.67 -16.25
C LEU A 67 4.40 -8.25 -17.43
N LEU A 68 3.09 -8.03 -17.46
CA LEU A 68 2.21 -8.55 -18.53
C LEU A 68 1.94 -7.49 -19.58
N ASP A 69 1.44 -6.34 -19.14
CA ASP A 69 1.12 -5.20 -20.00
C ASP A 69 1.48 -3.94 -19.22
N SER A 70 2.41 -3.16 -19.78
CA SER A 70 2.95 -1.95 -19.15
C SER A 70 2.83 -0.77 -20.11
N ASP A 71 2.34 0.35 -19.59
CA ASP A 71 2.17 1.57 -20.35
C ASP A 71 2.64 2.78 -19.54
N GLN A 72 2.90 3.88 -20.22
CA GLN A 72 3.34 5.12 -19.62
C GLN A 72 2.75 6.35 -20.31
N LEU A 73 2.51 7.38 -19.51
CA LEU A 73 2.01 8.67 -19.97
C LEU A 73 2.86 9.79 -19.38
N THR A 74 3.40 10.63 -20.26
CA THR A 74 4.06 11.88 -19.87
C THR A 74 3.00 12.96 -19.68
N LYS A 75 3.00 13.56 -18.49
CA LYS A 75 2.12 14.67 -18.14
C LYS A 75 2.64 15.99 -18.74
N PRO A 76 1.77 16.99 -18.95
CA PRO A 76 2.17 18.31 -19.46
C PRO A 76 3.21 19.03 -18.58
N ASP A 77 3.24 18.74 -17.28
CA ASP A 77 4.21 19.29 -16.32
C ASP A 77 5.59 18.60 -16.37
N GLY A 78 5.78 17.63 -17.26
CA GLY A 78 6.99 16.81 -17.37
C GLY A 78 7.07 15.67 -16.36
N GLY A 79 6.03 15.44 -15.55
CA GLY A 79 5.89 14.21 -14.76
C GLY A 79 5.58 13.00 -15.64
N ILE A 80 5.78 11.80 -15.12
CA ILE A 80 5.45 10.56 -15.84
C ILE A 80 4.57 9.71 -14.95
N VAL A 81 3.54 9.10 -15.50
CA VAL A 81 2.76 8.06 -14.83
C VAL A 81 2.98 6.78 -15.61
N ALA A 82 3.32 5.71 -14.92
CA ALA A 82 3.49 4.41 -15.53
C ALA A 82 2.67 3.39 -14.76
N TRP A 83 2.11 2.42 -15.46
CA TRP A 83 1.36 1.35 -14.82
C TRP A 83 1.61 0.03 -15.53
N SER A 84 1.39 -1.06 -14.81
CA SER A 84 1.48 -2.40 -15.37
C SER A 84 0.55 -3.35 -14.66
N THR A 85 0.01 -4.29 -15.43
CA THR A 85 -0.44 -5.56 -14.86
C THR A 85 0.76 -6.47 -14.63
N VAL A 86 0.77 -7.18 -13.51
CA VAL A 86 1.88 -8.01 -13.08
C VAL A 86 1.39 -9.43 -12.83
N ALA A 87 2.09 -10.43 -13.38
CA ALA A 87 1.89 -11.82 -13.03
C ALA A 87 2.67 -12.16 -11.76
N LEU A 88 1.97 -12.72 -10.79
CA LEU A 88 2.48 -13.17 -9.51
C LEU A 88 2.14 -14.64 -9.31
N ARG A 89 2.92 -15.33 -8.47
CA ARG A 89 2.67 -16.74 -8.14
C ARG A 89 2.71 -16.97 -6.64
N THR A 90 1.78 -17.77 -6.13
CA THR A 90 1.86 -18.26 -4.74
C THR A 90 2.91 -19.35 -4.62
N ARG A 91 3.27 -19.72 -3.39
CA ARG A 91 4.15 -20.88 -3.12
C ARG A 91 3.57 -22.20 -3.66
N ASP A 92 2.25 -22.31 -3.70
CA ASP A 92 1.54 -23.49 -4.19
C ASP A 92 1.35 -23.50 -5.71
N GLY A 93 1.92 -22.51 -6.42
CA GLY A 93 1.89 -22.43 -7.89
C GLY A 93 0.66 -21.73 -8.46
N GLN A 94 -0.25 -21.19 -7.64
CA GLN A 94 -1.41 -20.46 -8.12
C GLN A 94 -0.98 -19.12 -8.75
N GLU A 95 -1.45 -18.85 -9.96
CA GLU A 95 -1.27 -17.56 -10.61
C GLU A 95 -2.21 -16.50 -10.04
N LEU A 96 -1.64 -15.35 -9.69
CA LEU A 96 -2.34 -14.16 -9.27
C LEU A 96 -1.92 -12.98 -10.17
N ARG A 97 -2.75 -11.94 -10.19
CA ARG A 97 -2.43 -10.71 -10.91
C ARG A 97 -2.49 -9.52 -9.98
N ALA A 98 -1.53 -8.60 -10.13
CA ALA A 98 -1.53 -7.32 -9.45
C ALA A 98 -1.56 -6.17 -10.45
N TRP A 99 -2.12 -5.04 -10.01
CA TRP A 99 -1.98 -3.76 -10.66
C TRP A 99 -0.94 -2.94 -9.92
N VAL A 100 0.06 -2.45 -10.64
CA VAL A 100 1.09 -1.56 -10.12
C VAL A 100 1.05 -0.28 -10.92
N ALA A 101 0.91 0.86 -10.24
CA ALA A 101 0.95 2.18 -10.82
C ALA A 101 1.89 3.08 -10.05
N LEU A 102 2.76 3.79 -10.78
CA LEU A 102 3.79 4.65 -10.28
C LEU A 102 3.67 6.04 -10.91
N GLN A 103 4.15 7.04 -10.20
CA GLN A 103 4.32 8.39 -10.71
C GLN A 103 5.74 8.88 -10.50
N TRP A 104 6.39 9.32 -11.55
CA TRP A 104 7.66 10.03 -11.51
C TRP A 104 7.44 11.54 -11.47
N THR A 105 8.22 12.23 -10.64
CA THR A 105 8.33 13.69 -10.62
C THR A 105 9.80 14.10 -10.55
N ARG A 106 10.12 15.31 -11.01
CA ARG A 106 11.50 15.84 -10.89
C ARG A 106 11.96 15.99 -9.44
N THR A 107 11.04 16.31 -8.53
CA THR A 107 11.37 16.58 -7.12
C THR A 107 11.57 15.32 -6.31
N TRP A 108 10.76 14.29 -6.55
CA TRP A 108 10.67 13.11 -5.69
C TRP A 108 11.04 11.80 -6.39
N GLY A 109 11.37 11.82 -7.67
CA GLY A 109 11.59 10.60 -8.44
C GLY A 109 10.31 9.77 -8.58
N TRP A 110 10.47 8.46 -8.74
CA TRP A 110 9.37 7.49 -8.84
C TRP A 110 8.73 7.24 -7.48
N ASN A 111 7.41 7.34 -7.43
CA ASN A 111 6.60 7.08 -6.24
C ASN A 111 5.49 6.08 -6.56
N ARG A 112 5.24 5.15 -5.64
CA ARG A 112 4.12 4.21 -5.72
C ARG A 112 2.81 4.94 -5.52
N TYR A 113 1.94 4.88 -6.53
CA TYR A 113 0.59 5.40 -6.46
C TYR A 113 -0.41 4.30 -6.04
N ALA A 114 -0.30 3.11 -6.65
CA ALA A 114 -1.13 1.97 -6.30
C ALA A 114 -0.39 0.64 -6.53
N CYS A 115 -0.45 -0.26 -5.56
CA CYS A 115 -0.04 -1.67 -5.71
C CYS A 115 -1.09 -2.55 -5.02
N HIS A 116 -1.87 -3.30 -5.79
CA HIS A 116 -2.91 -4.18 -5.24
C HIS A 116 -3.16 -5.40 -6.14
N LEU A 117 -3.64 -6.49 -5.53
CA LEU A 117 -4.10 -7.66 -6.27
C LEU A 117 -5.42 -7.35 -6.99
N LEU A 118 -5.54 -7.77 -8.26
CA LEU A 118 -6.75 -7.55 -9.07
C LEU A 118 -7.92 -8.45 -8.64
N ALA A 119 -7.62 -9.64 -8.13
CA ALA A 119 -8.60 -10.60 -7.62
C ALA A 119 -8.05 -11.22 -6.34
N ASP A 120 -8.05 -10.43 -5.26
CA ASP A 120 -7.59 -10.92 -3.96
C ASP A 120 -8.54 -12.02 -3.46
N PRO A 121 -8.06 -13.25 -3.21
CA PRO A 121 -8.90 -14.33 -2.66
C PRO A 121 -9.62 -13.94 -1.36
N ARG A 122 -9.04 -12.99 -0.60
CA ARG A 122 -9.60 -12.45 0.64
C ARG A 122 -10.90 -11.68 0.39
N ASP A 123 -11.07 -11.09 -0.78
CA ASP A 123 -12.23 -10.25 -1.13
C ASP A 123 -13.51 -11.04 -1.40
N ARG A 124 -13.44 -12.38 -1.43
CA ARG A 124 -14.63 -13.24 -1.51
C ARG A 124 -15.68 -12.94 -0.43
N ILE A 125 -15.23 -12.49 0.75
CA ILE A 125 -16.11 -12.06 1.87
C ILE A 125 -16.99 -10.87 1.49
N LEU A 126 -16.54 -9.98 0.60
CA LEU A 126 -17.31 -8.81 0.18
C LEU A 126 -18.50 -9.19 -0.72
N PHE A 127 -18.41 -10.34 -1.38
CA PHE A 127 -19.38 -10.79 -2.39
C PHE A 127 -20.32 -11.92 -1.90
N SER A 128 -20.20 -12.38 -0.64
CA SER A 128 -21.13 -13.38 -0.10
C SER A 128 -22.46 -12.74 0.33
N GLU A 129 -23.59 -13.18 -0.23
CA GLU A 129 -24.95 -12.68 0.02
C GLU A 129 -25.43 -12.80 1.48
N SER A 130 -24.84 -13.67 2.30
CA SER A 130 -25.37 -14.10 3.60
C SER A 130 -25.26 -13.09 4.76
N GLN A 131 -24.94 -11.81 4.52
CA GLN A 131 -24.67 -10.83 5.60
C GLN A 131 -25.48 -9.51 5.54
N LEU A 132 -26.53 -9.43 4.71
CA LEU A 132 -27.31 -8.20 4.53
C LEU A 132 -28.17 -7.76 5.74
N GLY A 133 -28.36 -8.58 6.77
CA GLY A 133 -29.27 -8.27 7.89
C GLY A 133 -28.65 -7.68 9.17
N ILE A 134 -27.40 -8.05 9.53
CA ILE A 134 -26.71 -7.63 10.79
C ILE A 134 -25.20 -7.33 10.51
N GLY A 135 -24.77 -7.38 9.23
CA GLY A 135 -23.37 -7.53 8.82
C GLY A 135 -22.53 -6.26 8.62
N SER A 136 -23.01 -5.06 8.99
CA SER A 136 -22.23 -3.82 8.77
C SER A 136 -20.96 -3.78 9.64
N MET A 137 -21.02 -4.20 10.89
CA MET A 137 -19.88 -4.12 11.82
C MET A 137 -18.80 -5.18 11.54
N ASN A 138 -19.19 -6.34 11.00
CA ASN A 138 -18.22 -7.34 10.51
C ASN A 138 -17.52 -6.85 9.25
N LYS A 139 -18.22 -6.16 8.35
CA LYS A 139 -17.62 -5.49 7.19
C LYS A 139 -16.67 -4.37 7.61
N VAL A 140 -17.07 -3.52 8.55
CA VAL A 140 -16.19 -2.47 9.10
C VAL A 140 -14.94 -3.09 9.75
N ARG A 141 -15.09 -4.12 10.59
CA ARG A 141 -13.95 -4.84 11.18
C ARG A 141 -13.06 -5.47 10.11
N TYR A 142 -13.63 -6.04 9.05
CA TYR A 142 -12.88 -6.60 7.93
C TYR A 142 -12.07 -5.51 7.21
N VAL A 143 -12.71 -4.38 6.85
CA VAL A 143 -12.05 -3.25 6.22
C VAL A 143 -10.94 -2.68 7.10
N LEU A 144 -11.17 -2.52 8.41
CA LEU A 144 -10.14 -2.07 9.34
C LEU A 144 -8.96 -3.05 9.44
N ARG A 145 -9.24 -4.36 9.49
CA ARG A 145 -8.19 -5.39 9.45
C ARG A 145 -7.41 -5.36 8.15
N ARG A 146 -8.08 -5.12 7.03
CA ARG A 146 -7.45 -4.99 5.71
C ARG A 146 -6.54 -3.76 5.67
N LEU A 147 -7.03 -2.60 6.10
CA LEU A 147 -6.22 -1.38 6.19
C LEU A 147 -4.99 -1.60 7.07
N TRP A 148 -5.16 -2.23 8.24
CA TRP A 148 -4.04 -2.56 9.11
C TRP A 148 -3.03 -3.53 8.47
N ALA A 149 -3.51 -4.54 7.75
CA ALA A 149 -2.67 -5.49 7.03
C ALA A 149 -1.88 -4.81 5.88
N GLU A 150 -2.51 -3.86 5.17
CA GLU A 150 -1.85 -3.04 4.15
C GLU A 150 -0.75 -2.16 4.77
N GLU A 151 -1.01 -1.49 5.90
CA GLU A 151 0.01 -0.71 6.61
C GLU A 151 1.17 -1.59 7.07
N LEU A 152 0.89 -2.75 7.67
CA LEU A 152 1.91 -3.72 8.05
C LEU A 152 2.71 -4.24 6.85
N ARG A 153 2.09 -4.40 5.68
CA ARG A 153 2.79 -4.74 4.43
C ARG A 153 3.76 -3.64 4.04
N ARG A 154 3.32 -2.38 4.04
CA ARG A 154 4.16 -1.21 3.70
C ARG A 154 5.36 -1.10 4.64
N PHE A 155 5.16 -1.27 5.94
CA PHE A 155 6.28 -1.30 6.91
C PHE A 155 7.27 -2.43 6.64
N ARG A 156 6.79 -3.63 6.28
CA ARG A 156 7.67 -4.77 5.94
C ARG A 156 8.49 -4.52 4.67
N GLU A 157 7.91 -3.86 3.67
CA GLU A 157 8.65 -3.46 2.47
C GLU A 157 9.79 -2.50 2.82
N VAL A 158 9.48 -1.45 3.57
CA VAL A 158 10.47 -0.48 4.03
C VAL A 158 11.59 -1.14 4.83
N HIS A 159 11.23 -1.99 5.79
CA HIS A 159 12.21 -2.66 6.64
C HIS A 159 13.19 -3.53 5.86
N ARG A 160 12.71 -4.21 4.82
CA ARG A 160 13.55 -5.07 3.97
C ARG A 160 14.41 -4.32 2.96
N VAL A 161 13.99 -3.13 2.53
CA VAL A 161 14.83 -2.31 1.65
C VAL A 161 16.01 -1.68 2.41
N LEU A 162 15.84 -1.43 3.72
CA LEU A 162 16.84 -0.77 4.56
C LEU A 162 17.83 -1.70 5.26
N LEU A 163 17.57 -3.01 5.31
CA LEU A 163 18.41 -4.03 5.97
C LEU A 163 18.86 -5.09 4.96
#